data_AF-E5B2X8-F1
#
_entry.id   AF-E5B2X8-F1
#
_cell.length_a   1.000
_cell.length_b   1.000
_cell.length_c   1.000
_cell.angle_alpha   90.00
_cell.angle_beta   90.00
_cell.angle_gamma   90.00
#
_symmetry.space_group_name_H-M   'P 1'
#
loop_
_entity.id
_entity.type
_entity.pdbx_description
1 polymer ?
#
loop_
_entity_poly.entity_id
_entity_poly.type
_entity_poly.pdbx_seq_one_letter_code
_entity_poly.pdbx_strand_id
1 'polypeptide(L)'
;MGQAGSCPAPAIYCLPLYPTGLPVLSPDTLIIRQLGLQPWAPVSLAMHQFTDQRNDQTPDEVWLVEHLPVFTQGQAGKSEHLLMPGDIPVMQSDRGGQVTYHGPGQQVMYVMINLKRRKMGVRQLVSAIEQTVIDTLAAFCVNATARADAPGVYVDEKKSARLACASARAVRFMAWRSTSIWI
;
A
#
# COMPACT_ATOMS: atom_id res chain seq x y z
N MET A 1 -11.70 -4.34 -44.41
CA MET A 1 -12.50 -4.71 -43.21
C MET A 1 -11.64 -5.64 -42.37
N GLY A 2 -11.19 -5.35 -41.16
CA GLY A 2 -11.14 -4.16 -40.34
C GLY A 2 -9.85 -4.24 -39.52
N GLN A 3 -9.15 -3.11 -39.36
CA GLN A 3 -7.92 -3.05 -38.57
C GLN A 3 -8.28 -3.17 -37.09
N ALA A 4 -7.60 -4.06 -36.38
CA ALA A 4 -7.66 -4.15 -34.92
C ALA A 4 -7.09 -2.85 -34.34
N GLY A 5 -7.96 -2.06 -33.70
CA GLY A 5 -7.57 -0.86 -32.97
C GLY A 5 -6.65 -1.24 -31.82
N SER A 6 -5.44 -0.68 -31.82
CA SER A 6 -4.53 -0.72 -30.69
C SER A 6 -5.16 -0.01 -29.50
N CYS A 7 -5.39 -0.76 -28.42
CA CYS A 7 -5.80 -0.19 -27.14
C CYS A 7 -4.61 0.60 -26.57
N PRO A 8 -4.75 1.91 -26.25
CA PRO A 8 -3.66 2.65 -25.65
C PRO A 8 -3.37 2.08 -24.25
N ALA A 9 -2.10 1.76 -23.99
CA ALA A 9 -1.64 1.37 -22.66
C ALA A 9 -2.00 2.48 -21.65
N PRO A 10 -2.50 2.14 -20.43
CA PRO A 10 -2.84 3.14 -19.43
C PRO A 10 -1.62 4.00 -19.08
N ALA A 11 -1.84 5.29 -18.85
CA ALA A 11 -0.83 6.36 -18.68
C ALA A 11 0.25 6.11 -17.61
N ILE A 12 0.13 5.04 -16.82
CA ILE A 12 1.11 4.60 -15.81
C ILE A 12 2.37 4.03 -16.47
N TYR A 13 2.28 3.49 -17.69
CA TYR A 13 3.43 2.90 -18.39
C TYR A 13 4.38 3.91 -19.03
N CYS A 14 4.09 5.22 -18.97
CA CYS A 14 4.82 6.23 -19.76
C CYS A 14 5.29 7.46 -18.96
N LEU A 15 5.25 7.42 -17.63
CA LEU A 15 6.08 8.34 -16.85
C LEU A 15 7.45 7.68 -16.69
N PRO A 16 8.54 8.27 -17.19
CA PRO A 16 9.87 7.74 -16.91
C PRO A 16 10.05 7.71 -15.39
N LEU A 17 10.27 6.52 -14.82
CA LEU A 17 10.48 6.34 -13.37
C LEU A 17 11.64 7.20 -12.84
N TYR A 18 12.51 7.66 -13.75
CA TYR A 18 13.51 8.70 -13.56
C TYR A 18 13.60 9.55 -14.84
N PRO A 19 13.28 10.86 -14.84
CA PRO A 19 13.63 11.72 -15.96
C PRO A 19 15.17 11.77 -16.07
N THR A 20 15.69 11.62 -17.29
CA THR A 20 17.12 11.73 -17.56
C THR A 20 17.61 13.14 -17.21
N GLY A 21 18.55 13.25 -16.26
CA GLY A 21 19.18 14.52 -15.88
C GLY A 21 18.97 15.00 -14.44
N LEU A 22 18.29 14.23 -13.58
CA LEU A 22 18.27 14.50 -12.14
C LEU A 22 19.53 13.96 -11.44
N PRO A 23 19.98 14.59 -10.33
CA PRO A 23 21.07 14.04 -9.53
C PRO A 23 20.76 12.60 -9.12
N VAL A 24 21.78 11.73 -9.17
CA VAL A 24 21.68 10.37 -8.65
C VAL A 24 21.25 10.48 -7.19
N LEU A 25 20.02 10.08 -6.89
CA LEU A 25 19.50 10.13 -5.53
C LEU A 25 20.31 9.17 -4.66
N SER A 26 20.71 9.64 -3.47
CA SER A 26 21.37 8.77 -2.50
C SER A 26 20.45 7.58 -2.19
N PRO A 27 20.99 6.36 -2.00
CA PRO A 27 20.21 5.21 -1.54
C PRO A 27 19.50 5.44 -0.19
N ASP A 28 19.94 6.44 0.58
CA ASP A 28 19.31 6.84 1.84
C ASP A 28 18.07 7.72 1.65
N THR A 29 17.84 8.23 0.44
CA THR A 29 16.65 9.02 0.09
C THR A 29 15.40 8.14 0.16
N LEU A 30 14.35 8.66 0.78
CA LEU A 30 13.02 8.07 0.75
C LEU A 30 12.17 8.83 -0.27
N ILE A 31 11.69 8.15 -1.31
CA ILE A 31 10.82 8.73 -2.34
C ILE A 31 9.37 8.47 -1.94
N ILE A 32 8.57 9.54 -1.87
CA ILE A 32 7.12 9.44 -1.65
C ILE A 32 6.43 9.64 -2.99
N ARG A 33 5.60 8.68 -3.43
CA ARG A 33 4.81 8.77 -4.66
C ARG A 33 3.33 8.90 -4.34
N GLN A 34 2.68 9.94 -4.87
CA GLN A 34 1.22 10.10 -4.82
C GLN A 34 0.62 9.60 -6.13
N LEU A 35 -0.01 8.43 -6.12
CA LEU A 35 -0.54 7.76 -7.32
C LEU A 35 -2.01 8.12 -7.60
N GLY A 36 -2.74 8.65 -6.62
CA GLY A 36 -4.17 8.96 -6.74
C GLY A 36 -5.04 7.71 -6.81
N LEU A 37 -6.19 7.79 -7.49
CA LEU A 37 -7.12 6.67 -7.66
C LEU A 37 -6.66 5.74 -8.80
N GLN A 38 -6.39 4.47 -8.49
CA GLN A 38 -5.83 3.51 -9.45
C GLN A 38 -6.50 2.12 -9.37
N PRO A 39 -6.60 1.38 -10.50
CA PRO A 39 -6.90 -0.04 -10.45
C PRO A 39 -5.82 -0.80 -9.65
N TRP A 40 -6.21 -1.84 -8.91
CA TRP A 40 -5.29 -2.55 -8.02
C TRP A 40 -4.20 -3.34 -8.76
N ALA A 41 -4.56 -4.08 -9.82
CA ALA A 41 -3.63 -4.99 -10.50
C ALA A 41 -2.39 -4.31 -11.10
N PRO A 42 -2.50 -3.18 -11.83
CA PRO A 42 -1.33 -2.47 -12.35
C PRO A 42 -0.39 -1.98 -11.25
N VAL A 43 -0.93 -1.51 -10.12
CA VAL A 43 -0.14 -1.05 -8.98
C VAL A 43 0.57 -2.23 -8.32
N SER A 44 -0.13 -3.34 -8.13
CA SER A 44 0.47 -4.58 -7.61
C SER A 44 1.62 -5.07 -8.51
N LEU A 45 1.42 -5.09 -9.83
CA LEU A 45 2.45 -5.47 -10.78
C LEU A 45 3.66 -4.52 -10.72
N ALA A 46 3.42 -3.21 -10.64
CA ALA A 46 4.49 -2.22 -10.53
C ALA A 46 5.29 -2.39 -9.22
N MET A 47 4.63 -2.72 -8.10
CA MET A 47 5.33 -3.02 -6.84
C MET A 47 6.21 -4.27 -6.95
N HIS A 48 5.73 -5.32 -7.62
CA HIS A 48 6.55 -6.50 -7.90
C HIS A 48 7.77 -6.14 -8.75
N GLN A 49 7.56 -5.45 -9.86
CA GLN A 49 8.65 -5.05 -10.76
C GLN A 49 9.68 -4.17 -10.04
N PHE A 50 9.25 -3.19 -9.25
CA PHE A 50 10.14 -2.38 -8.43
C PHE A 50 10.96 -3.24 -7.47
N THR A 51 10.30 -4.18 -6.79
CA THR A 51 10.94 -5.06 -5.80
C THR A 51 11.93 -6.04 -6.44
N ASP A 52 11.63 -6.55 -7.63
CA ASP A 52 12.45 -7.52 -8.34
C ASP A 52 13.67 -6.86 -9.02
N GLN A 53 13.54 -5.60 -9.44
CA GLN A 53 14.58 -4.88 -10.17
C GLN A 53 15.50 -4.04 -9.26
N ARG A 54 15.11 -3.82 -7.99
CA ARG A 54 15.91 -3.01 -7.07
C ARG A 54 17.25 -3.66 -6.73
N ASN A 55 18.23 -2.82 -6.48
CA ASN A 55 19.55 -3.20 -5.96
C ASN A 55 19.88 -2.36 -4.72
N ASP A 56 21.10 -2.53 -4.19
CA ASP A 56 21.54 -1.82 -2.98
C ASP A 56 21.57 -0.29 -3.13
N GLN A 57 21.63 0.21 -4.37
CA GLN A 57 21.62 1.64 -4.69
C GLN A 57 20.21 2.18 -4.98
N THR A 58 19.21 1.33 -5.16
CA THR A 58 17.83 1.79 -5.39
C THR A 58 17.28 2.47 -4.13
N PRO A 59 16.85 3.74 -4.20
CA PRO A 59 16.21 4.43 -3.09
C PRO A 59 14.97 3.68 -2.58
N ASP A 60 14.64 3.86 -1.30
CA ASP A 60 13.39 3.32 -0.76
C ASP A 60 12.19 4.13 -1.24
N GLU A 61 11.03 3.49 -1.37
CA GLU A 61 9.81 4.17 -1.82
C GLU A 61 8.61 3.90 -0.92
N VAL A 62 7.76 4.93 -0.76
CA VAL A 62 6.43 4.84 -0.16
C VAL A 62 5.41 5.32 -1.18
N TRP A 63 4.46 4.47 -1.54
CA TRP A 63 3.41 4.82 -2.51
C TRP A 63 2.08 5.02 -1.80
N LEU A 64 1.47 6.17 -2.04
CA LEU A 64 0.16 6.56 -1.56
C LEU A 64 -0.84 6.45 -2.71
N VAL A 65 -1.82 5.57 -2.56
CA VAL A 65 -2.80 5.24 -3.60
C VAL A 65 -4.19 5.03 -3.00
N GLU A 66 -5.24 5.38 -3.74
CA GLU A 66 -6.60 4.92 -3.50
C GLU A 66 -6.96 3.91 -4.58
N HIS A 67 -7.76 2.89 -4.26
CA HIS A 67 -8.14 1.89 -5.26
C HIS A 67 -9.59 2.02 -5.70
N LEU A 68 -9.85 1.66 -6.96
CA LEU A 68 -11.19 1.28 -7.38
C LEU A 68 -11.70 0.11 -6.50
N PRO A 69 -13.03 -0.06 -6.34
CA PRO A 69 -13.59 -1.14 -5.53
C PRO A 69 -12.98 -2.50 -5.90
N VAL A 70 -12.35 -3.16 -4.91
CA VAL A 70 -11.69 -4.46 -5.10
C VAL A 70 -11.63 -5.21 -3.78
N PHE A 71 -11.83 -6.53 -3.85
CA PHE A 71 -11.45 -7.44 -2.79
C PHE A 71 -10.08 -8.03 -3.11
N THR A 72 -9.15 -8.00 -2.15
CA THR A 72 -7.89 -8.73 -2.23
C THR A 72 -7.93 -9.90 -1.26
N GLN A 73 -7.51 -11.09 -1.69
CA GLN A 73 -7.40 -12.28 -0.86
C GLN A 73 -5.92 -12.55 -0.61
N GLY A 74 -5.52 -12.51 0.67
CA GLY A 74 -4.15 -12.88 1.07
C GLY A 74 -3.95 -14.39 1.11
N GLN A 75 -2.71 -14.83 1.33
CA GLN A 75 -2.31 -16.24 1.33
C GLN A 75 -3.03 -17.11 2.36
N ALA A 76 -3.50 -16.53 3.46
CA ALA A 76 -4.26 -17.23 4.50
C ALA A 76 -5.78 -17.16 4.28
N GLY A 77 -6.22 -16.49 3.22
CA GLY A 77 -7.63 -16.41 2.86
C GLY A 77 -8.09 -17.70 2.21
N LYS A 78 -9.20 -18.24 2.70
CA LYS A 78 -9.95 -19.29 2.00
C LYS A 78 -11.00 -18.64 1.11
N SER A 79 -11.29 -19.24 -0.04
CA SER A 79 -12.36 -18.79 -0.96
C SER A 79 -13.72 -18.71 -0.24
N GLU A 80 -13.94 -19.57 0.75
CA GLU A 80 -15.15 -19.63 1.59
C GLU A 80 -15.37 -18.39 2.46
N HIS A 81 -14.34 -17.58 2.74
CA HIS A 81 -14.49 -16.36 3.54
C HIS A 81 -15.00 -15.17 2.73
N LEU A 82 -15.29 -15.39 1.44
CA LEU A 82 -15.73 -14.35 0.53
C LEU A 82 -17.26 -14.34 0.48
N LEU A 83 -17.84 -13.58 1.40
CA LEU A 83 -19.29 -13.42 1.51
C LEU A 83 -19.78 -12.48 0.40
N MET A 84 -20.23 -13.06 -0.72
CA MET A 84 -21.00 -12.41 -1.79
C MET A 84 -20.38 -11.11 -2.33
N PRO A 85 -19.35 -11.17 -3.20
CA PRO A 85 -18.67 -9.97 -3.70
C PRO A 85 -19.52 -9.11 -4.64
N GLY A 86 -20.67 -9.62 -5.12
CA GLY A 86 -21.42 -8.99 -6.20
C GLY A 86 -20.54 -8.82 -7.44
N ASP A 87 -20.52 -7.62 -7.99
CA ASP A 87 -19.73 -7.26 -9.19
C ASP A 87 -18.30 -6.77 -8.86
N ILE A 88 -17.90 -6.75 -7.59
CA ILE A 88 -16.58 -6.25 -7.18
C ILE A 88 -15.53 -7.33 -7.45
N PRO A 89 -14.46 -7.03 -8.20
CA PRO A 89 -13.44 -8.02 -8.53
C PRO A 89 -12.71 -8.53 -7.28
N VAL A 90 -12.39 -9.83 -7.30
CA VAL A 90 -11.57 -10.49 -6.28
C VAL A 90 -10.21 -10.81 -6.87
N MET A 91 -9.16 -10.24 -6.29
CA MET A 91 -7.78 -10.41 -6.75
C MET A 91 -6.98 -11.20 -5.72
N GLN A 92 -6.18 -12.17 -6.19
CA GLN A 92 -5.22 -12.86 -5.32
C GLN A 92 -4.02 -11.96 -5.02
N SER A 93 -3.58 -11.96 -3.78
CA SER A 93 -2.41 -11.20 -3.32
C SER A 93 -1.51 -12.11 -2.48
N ASP A 94 -0.19 -11.95 -2.61
CA ASP A 94 0.78 -12.65 -1.76
C ASP A 94 1.00 -12.00 -0.39
N ARG A 95 0.14 -11.04 0.00
CA ARG A 95 0.09 -10.57 1.39
C ARG A 95 -0.38 -11.67 2.34
N GLY A 96 0.01 -11.55 3.61
CA GLY A 96 -0.60 -12.33 4.69
C GLY A 96 -2.07 -11.96 4.95
N GLY A 97 -2.75 -12.77 5.75
CA GLY A 97 -4.13 -12.53 6.19
C GLY A 97 -5.20 -13.00 5.22
N GLN A 98 -6.46 -12.71 5.56
CA GLN A 98 -7.64 -13.22 4.86
C GLN A 98 -8.07 -12.27 3.71
N VAL A 99 -9.36 -12.11 3.47
CA VAL A 99 -9.94 -11.21 2.47
C VAL A 99 -9.99 -9.78 3.00
N THR A 100 -9.79 -8.80 2.12
CA THR A 100 -10.02 -7.42 2.49
C THR A 100 -10.46 -6.53 1.34
N TYR A 101 -11.22 -5.49 1.67
CA TYR A 101 -11.77 -4.55 0.70
C TYR A 101 -10.94 -3.26 0.62
N HIS A 102 -10.80 -2.76 -0.60
CA HIS A 102 -10.31 -1.42 -0.91
C HIS A 102 -11.29 -0.70 -1.84
N GLY A 103 -11.37 0.62 -1.71
CA GLY A 103 -12.26 1.45 -2.51
C GLY A 103 -11.95 2.94 -2.34
N PRO A 104 -12.62 3.81 -3.11
CA PRO A 104 -12.44 5.27 -3.02
C PRO A 104 -12.69 5.79 -1.60
N GLY A 105 -11.88 6.76 -1.16
CA GLY A 105 -11.88 7.30 0.21
C GLY A 105 -11.03 6.51 1.20
N GLN A 106 -10.48 5.35 0.79
CA GLN A 106 -9.48 4.61 1.55
C GLN A 106 -8.08 4.88 0.99
N GLN A 107 -7.27 5.61 1.74
CA GLN A 107 -5.86 5.82 1.45
C GLN A 107 -5.08 4.55 1.77
N VAL A 108 -4.46 3.93 0.78
CA VAL A 108 -3.54 2.80 0.94
C VAL A 108 -2.11 3.32 0.88
N MET A 109 -1.25 2.80 1.76
CA MET A 109 0.18 3.08 1.77
C MET A 109 0.98 1.79 1.57
N TYR A 110 1.74 1.74 0.48
CA TYR A 110 2.68 0.66 0.17
C TYR A 110 4.10 1.08 0.52
N VAL A 111 4.70 0.41 1.50
CA VAL A 111 6.04 0.73 2.02
C VAL A 111 7.05 -0.28 1.49
N MET A 112 7.93 0.15 0.58
CA MET A 112 8.95 -0.68 -0.07
C MET A 112 10.34 -0.22 0.38
N ILE A 113 10.74 -0.72 1.54
CA ILE A 113 12.00 -0.35 2.21
C ILE A 113 12.97 -1.55 2.23
N ASN A 114 14.24 -1.31 1.96
CA ASN A 114 15.34 -2.25 2.21
C ASN A 114 15.72 -2.24 3.70
N LEU A 115 15.10 -3.14 4.46
CA LEU A 115 15.31 -3.30 5.90
C LEU A 115 16.77 -3.57 6.28
N LYS A 116 17.50 -4.36 5.47
CA LYS A 116 18.91 -4.69 5.72
C LYS A 116 19.78 -3.43 5.63
N ARG A 117 19.60 -2.63 4.59
CA ARG A 117 20.31 -1.35 4.41
C ARG A 117 20.00 -0.39 5.57
N ARG A 118 18.73 -0.31 5.97
CA ARG A 118 18.28 0.54 7.09
C ARG A 118 18.63 -0.02 8.48
N LYS A 119 19.23 -1.21 8.57
CA LYS A 119 19.51 -1.93 9.83
C LYS A 119 18.27 -2.01 10.74
N MET A 120 17.10 -2.19 10.13
CA MET A 120 15.80 -2.12 10.77
C MET A 120 15.11 -3.48 10.74
N GLY A 121 14.50 -3.87 11.86
CA GLY A 121 13.67 -5.07 11.94
C GLY A 121 12.23 -4.81 11.49
N VAL A 122 11.52 -5.87 11.10
CA VAL A 122 10.10 -5.83 10.72
C VAL A 122 9.23 -5.14 11.78
N ARG A 123 9.40 -5.52 13.06
CA ARG A 123 8.63 -4.93 14.17
C ARG A 123 8.88 -3.44 14.35
N GLN A 124 10.12 -3.00 14.15
CA GLN A 124 10.47 -1.58 14.20
C GLN A 124 9.80 -0.81 13.07
N LEU A 125 9.76 -1.37 11.86
CA LEU A 125 9.03 -0.77 10.74
C LEU A 125 7.52 -0.68 11.03
N VAL A 126 6.90 -1.75 11.52
CA VAL A 126 5.48 -1.73 11.92
C VAL A 126 5.21 -0.66 12.97
N SER A 127 6.02 -0.59 14.02
CA SER A 127 5.87 0.40 15.08
C SER A 127 6.03 1.83 14.56
N ALA A 128 6.99 2.05 13.64
CA ALA A 128 7.19 3.35 13.01
C ALA A 128 6.00 3.76 12.13
N ILE A 129 5.41 2.80 11.40
CA ILE A 129 4.19 3.04 10.61
C ILE A 129 3.03 3.37 11.55
N GLU A 130 2.80 2.58 12.60
CA GLU A 130 1.73 2.83 13.57
C GLU A 130 1.86 4.21 14.21
N GLN A 131 3.07 4.59 14.65
CA GLN A 131 3.33 5.90 15.25
C GLN A 131 3.08 7.03 14.25
N THR A 132 3.54 6.90 13.00
CA THR A 132 3.29 7.91 11.95
C THR A 132 1.80 8.20 11.78
N VAL A 133 0.97 7.18 11.93
CA VAL A 133 -0.48 7.27 11.76
C VAL A 133 -1.14 7.89 12.97
N ILE A 134 -0.70 7.50 14.16
CA ILE A 134 -1.13 8.14 15.41
C ILE A 134 -0.80 9.64 15.37
N ASP A 135 0.43 10.01 14.99
CA ASP A 135 0.85 11.41 14.89
C ASP A 135 0.03 12.17 13.85
N THR A 136 -0.25 11.53 12.71
CA THR A 136 -1.11 12.10 11.67
C THR A 136 -2.53 12.34 12.19
N LEU A 137 -3.12 11.35 12.86
CA LEU A 137 -4.47 11.45 13.43
C LEU A 137 -4.53 12.51 14.55
N ALA A 138 -3.49 12.61 15.38
CA ALA A 138 -3.37 13.62 16.42
C ALA A 138 -3.37 15.05 15.84
N ALA A 139 -2.76 15.27 14.68
CA ALA A 139 -2.81 16.55 13.96
C ALA A 139 -4.24 16.93 13.51
N PHE A 140 -5.14 15.96 13.38
CA PHE A 140 -6.58 16.16 13.14
C PHE A 140 -7.43 16.06 14.42
N CYS A 141 -6.80 16.11 15.60
CA CYS A 141 -7.45 15.96 16.91
C CYS A 141 -8.19 14.63 17.09
N VAL A 142 -7.77 13.58 16.40
CA VAL A 142 -8.28 12.21 16.56
C VAL A 142 -7.33 11.43 17.46
N ASN A 143 -7.82 10.96 18.61
CA ASN A 143 -7.03 10.17 19.54
C ASN A 143 -6.91 8.71 19.04
N ALA A 144 -5.70 8.20 18.93
CA ALA A 144 -5.45 6.86 18.42
C ALA A 144 -4.32 6.16 19.17
N THR A 145 -4.39 4.83 19.26
CA THR A 145 -3.40 4.01 19.97
C THR A 145 -3.00 2.79 19.15
N ALA A 146 -1.75 2.37 19.32
CA ALA A 146 -1.26 1.07 18.86
C ALA A 146 -1.42 0.04 19.99
N ARG A 147 -1.54 -1.23 19.61
CA ARG A 147 -1.70 -2.34 20.55
C ARG A 147 -0.58 -3.35 20.39
N ALA A 148 0.12 -3.65 21.49
CA ALA A 148 1.22 -4.62 21.47
C ALA A 148 0.76 -6.05 21.13
N ASP A 149 -0.51 -6.38 21.41
CA ASP A 149 -1.11 -7.69 21.19
C ASP A 149 -1.85 -7.82 19.85
N ALA A 150 -2.08 -6.70 19.14
CA ALA A 150 -2.84 -6.66 17.90
C ALA A 150 -2.31 -5.55 16.97
N PRO A 151 -1.56 -5.90 15.91
CA PRO A 151 -1.01 -4.92 14.97
C PRO A 151 -2.10 -4.03 14.33
N GLY A 152 -1.79 -2.74 14.24
CA GLY A 152 -2.65 -1.70 13.69
C GLY A 152 -2.90 -0.54 14.66
N VAL A 153 -3.60 0.48 14.15
CA VAL A 153 -3.98 1.68 14.90
C VAL A 153 -5.48 1.66 15.18
N TYR A 154 -5.85 2.03 16.40
CA TYR A 154 -7.19 1.97 16.95
C TYR A 154 -7.61 3.37 17.40
N VAL A 155 -8.84 3.77 17.09
CA VAL A 155 -9.45 5.03 17.53
C VAL A 155 -10.62 4.64 18.42
N ASP A 156 -10.70 5.26 19.60
CA ASP A 156 -11.72 4.95 20.61
C ASP A 156 -11.86 3.44 20.90
N GLU A 157 -10.72 2.73 20.97
CA GLU A 157 -10.62 1.27 21.19
C GLU A 157 -11.26 0.37 20.10
N LYS A 158 -11.79 0.97 19.03
CA LYS A 158 -12.26 0.25 17.84
C LYS A 158 -11.15 0.17 16.81
N LYS A 159 -11.08 -0.95 16.07
CA LYS A 159 -10.08 -1.12 15.00
C LYS A 159 -10.32 -0.09 13.91
N SER A 160 -9.41 0.88 13.77
CA SER A 160 -9.51 1.94 12.79
C SER A 160 -8.90 1.54 11.46
N ALA A 161 -9.65 0.72 10.73
CA ALA A 161 -9.54 0.64 9.27
C ALA A 161 -10.86 1.06 8.57
N ARG A 162 -11.82 1.56 9.36
CA ARG A 162 -13.09 2.17 8.95
C ARG A 162 -13.38 3.34 9.91
N LEU A 163 -12.69 4.46 9.75
CA LEU A 163 -13.19 5.72 10.30
C LEU A 163 -13.59 6.62 9.12
N ALA A 164 -14.89 6.68 8.88
CA ALA A 164 -15.53 7.71 8.09
C ALA A 164 -15.94 8.82 9.07
N CYS A 165 -15.09 9.84 9.20
CA CYS A 165 -15.53 11.17 9.60
C CYS A 165 -15.37 12.05 8.37
N ALA A 166 -16.30 12.96 8.10
CA ALA A 166 -16.50 13.63 6.81
C ALA A 166 -15.30 14.44 6.25
N SER A 167 -14.16 14.47 6.95
CA SER A 167 -12.89 15.07 6.53
C SER A 167 -11.65 14.15 6.69
N ALA A 168 -11.79 12.95 7.25
CA ALA A 168 -10.67 12.03 7.51
C ALA A 168 -10.72 10.81 6.56
N ARG A 169 -9.73 10.69 5.66
CA ARG A 169 -9.56 9.53 4.78
C ARG A 169 -9.11 8.33 5.61
N ALA A 170 -9.76 7.18 5.45
CA ALA A 170 -9.36 5.96 6.15
C ALA A 170 -8.00 5.48 5.60
N VAL A 171 -6.96 5.46 6.44
CA VAL A 171 -5.62 5.01 6.01
C VAL A 171 -5.44 3.53 6.31
N ARG A 172 -4.98 2.77 5.32
CA ARG A 172 -4.66 1.35 5.43
C ARG A 172 -3.23 1.06 5.01
N PHE A 173 -2.55 0.27 5.84
CA PHE A 173 -1.16 -0.12 5.61
C PHE A 173 -1.10 -1.49 4.93
N MET A 174 -0.33 -1.56 3.86
CA MET A 174 0.04 -2.82 3.22
C MET A 174 1.54 -2.77 2.99
N ALA A 175 2.31 -3.50 3.79
CA ALA A 175 3.74 -3.61 3.58
C ALA A 175 4.04 -4.76 2.60
N TRP A 176 4.87 -4.49 1.57
CA TRP A 176 5.24 -5.46 0.55
C TRP A 176 6.70 -5.90 0.67
N ARG A 177 7.02 -7.11 0.20
CA ARG A 177 8.25 -7.87 0.51
C ARG A 177 9.56 -7.06 0.37
N SER A 178 10.30 -7.00 1.48
CA SER A 178 11.71 -7.45 1.46
C SER A 178 11.92 -8.68 2.33
N THR A 179 11.10 -8.86 3.37
CA THR A 179 10.94 -10.09 4.17
C THR A 179 9.67 -9.90 5.01
N SER A 180 8.52 -10.27 4.45
CA SER A 180 7.17 -10.41 5.06
C SER A 180 6.83 -9.50 6.24
N ILE A 181 6.01 -8.47 6.01
CA ILE A 181 5.35 -7.70 7.10
C ILE A 181 3.84 -7.88 7.04
N TRP A 182 3.31 -8.25 8.20
CA TRP A 182 1.94 -8.57 8.53
C TRP A 182 1.31 -7.39 9.27
N ILE A 183 0.21 -6.84 8.75
CA ILE A 183 -0.81 -6.07 9.49
C ILE A 183 -2.18 -6.29 8.82
#